data_AF-A0A6A7FNS4-F1
#
_entry.id   AF-A0A6A7FNS4-F1
#
_cell.length_a   1.000
_cell.length_b   1.000
_cell.length_c   1.000
_cell.angle_alpha   90.00
_cell.angle_beta   90.00
_cell.angle_gamma   90.00
#
_symmetry.space_group_name_H-M   'P 1'
#
loop_
_entity.id
_entity.type
_entity.pdbx_description
1 polymer ?
#
loop_
_entity_poly.entity_id
_entity_poly.type
_entity_poly.pdbx_seq_one_letter_code
_entity_poly.pdbx_strand_id
1 'polypeptide(L)'
;VRIFCIGFTERMTNQVKKTCYAQHKQVKTIRRKMVEIMTREVSSCELKELVNKLIPDTIADDIRKSCNSVYPLKDVYIRKVKVLKKPRFEVSKLLELHGDAGKVSNTGEDLGATADRPDNYEPPVQENV
;
A
#
# COMPACT_ATOMS: atom_id res chain seq x y z
N VAL A 1 -8.76 1.07 -9.52
CA VAL A 1 -8.07 0.10 -8.63
C VAL A 1 -9.07 -0.39 -7.58
N ARG A 2 -8.92 -1.60 -7.01
CA ARG A 2 -9.72 -2.08 -5.87
C ARG A 2 -8.81 -2.23 -4.66
N ILE A 3 -9.14 -1.54 -3.58
CA ILE A 3 -8.32 -1.47 -2.36
C ILE A 3 -9.09 -2.13 -1.22
N PHE A 4 -8.38 -2.87 -0.38
CA PHE A 4 -8.91 -3.58 0.77
C PHE A 4 -8.23 -3.05 2.03
N CYS A 5 -9.01 -2.52 2.96
CA CYS A 5 -8.56 -2.14 4.30
C CYS A 5 -8.93 -3.22 5.33
N ILE A 6 -8.10 -3.36 6.36
CA ILE A 6 -8.39 -4.13 7.56
C ILE A 6 -8.13 -3.24 8.77
N GLY A 7 -8.82 -3.50 9.88
CA GLY A 7 -8.60 -2.83 11.15
C GLY A 7 -9.20 -3.66 12.28
N PHE A 8 -8.60 -3.58 13.46
CA PHE A 8 -8.99 -4.32 14.63
C PHE A 8 -9.45 -3.38 15.74
N THR A 9 -10.37 -3.84 16.58
CA THR A 9 -10.82 -3.07 17.74
C THR A 9 -9.73 -3.02 18.81
N GLU A 10 -9.51 -1.84 19.36
CA GLU A 10 -8.54 -1.62 20.42
C GLU A 10 -9.22 -1.65 21.79
N ARG A 11 -8.55 -2.25 22.78
CA ARG A 11 -9.00 -2.21 24.17
C ARG A 11 -8.52 -0.91 24.80
N MET A 12 -9.42 -0.19 25.45
CA MET A 12 -9.03 1.02 26.19
C MET A 12 -8.26 0.64 27.46
N THR A 13 -7.27 1.45 27.85
CA THR A 13 -6.36 1.18 28.99
C THR A 13 -7.09 0.83 30.28
N ASN A 14 -8.19 1.52 30.58
CA ASN A 14 -8.95 1.35 31.82
C ASN A 14 -10.13 0.37 31.70
N GLN A 15 -10.16 -0.44 30.64
CA GLN A 15 -11.25 -1.38 30.39
C GLN A 15 -11.07 -2.66 31.21
N VAL A 16 -11.98 -2.95 32.14
CA VAL A 16 -11.96 -4.18 32.98
C VAL A 16 -12.39 -5.43 32.19
N LYS A 17 -13.36 -5.29 31.27
CA LYS A 17 -13.86 -6.41 30.46
C LYS A 17 -12.79 -6.93 29.49
N LYS A 18 -12.68 -8.26 29.36
CA LYS A 18 -11.75 -8.92 28.42
C LYS A 18 -12.10 -8.68 26.95
N THR A 19 -13.39 -8.55 26.63
CA THR A 19 -13.89 -8.39 25.26
C THR A 19 -14.08 -6.92 24.88
N CYS A 20 -13.67 -6.54 23.67
CA CYS A 20 -13.80 -5.19 23.10
C CYS A 20 -14.58 -5.24 21.76
N TYR A 21 -15.79 -5.82 21.78
CA TYR A 21 -16.61 -5.93 20.57
C TYR A 21 -17.34 -4.62 20.26
N ALA A 22 -17.22 -4.18 19.01
CA ALA A 22 -18.04 -3.11 18.47
C ALA A 22 -19.43 -3.64 18.11
N GLN A 23 -20.47 -2.86 18.41
CA GLN A 23 -21.83 -3.19 17.98
C GLN A 23 -21.97 -3.11 16.46
N HIS A 24 -22.93 -3.84 15.89
CA HIS A 24 -23.14 -3.89 14.44
C HIS A 24 -23.35 -2.51 13.78
N LYS A 25 -24.03 -1.59 14.47
CA LYS A 25 -24.22 -0.18 14.01
C LYS A 25 -22.89 0.59 13.95
N GLN A 26 -22.01 0.39 14.93
CA GLN A 26 -20.68 1.00 14.95
C GLN A 26 -19.83 0.44 13.80
N VAL A 27 -19.85 -0.88 13.59
CA VAL A 27 -19.13 -1.53 12.47
C VAL A 27 -19.58 -0.98 11.12
N LYS A 28 -20.88 -0.81 10.89
CA LYS A 28 -21.41 -0.19 9.65
C LYS A 28 -20.89 1.24 9.47
N THR A 29 -20.89 2.04 10.54
CA THR A 29 -20.39 3.41 10.51
C THR A 29 -18.89 3.48 10.24
N ILE A 30 -18.10 2.61 10.87
CA ILE A 30 -16.65 2.50 10.63
C ILE A 30 -16.36 2.13 9.18
N ARG A 31 -17.07 1.13 8.63
CA ARG A 31 -16.90 0.71 7.23
C ARG A 31 -17.26 1.83 6.24
N ARG A 32 -18.30 2.62 6.54
CA ARG A 32 -18.65 3.78 5.70
C ARG A 32 -17.52 4.82 5.70
N LYS A 33 -17.00 5.19 6.88
CA LYS A 33 -15.87 6.13 7.01
C LYS A 33 -14.60 5.63 6.33
N MET A 34 -14.29 4.33 6.47
CA MET A 34 -13.15 3.71 5.77
C MET A 34 -13.26 3.90 4.26
N VAL A 35 -14.40 3.54 3.68
CA VAL A 35 -14.62 3.65 2.23
C VAL A 35 -14.57 5.12 1.79
N GLU A 36 -15.18 6.03 2.53
CA GLU A 36 -15.20 7.45 2.22
C GLU A 36 -13.79 8.06 2.15
N ILE A 37 -12.95 7.80 3.15
CA ILE A 37 -11.57 8.30 3.20
C ILE A 37 -10.74 7.68 2.06
N MET A 38 -10.85 6.37 1.87
CA MET A 38 -10.12 5.68 0.80
C MET A 38 -10.51 6.20 -0.59
N THR A 39 -11.81 6.39 -0.84
CA THR A 39 -12.28 6.92 -2.13
C THR A 39 -11.78 8.35 -2.34
N ARG A 40 -11.84 9.20 -1.33
CA ARG A 40 -11.36 10.59 -1.40
C ARG A 40 -9.87 10.67 -1.75
N GLU A 41 -9.02 9.86 -1.11
CA GLU A 41 -7.56 9.89 -1.31
C GLU A 41 -7.11 9.24 -2.62
N VAL A 42 -7.86 8.26 -3.13
CA VAL A 42 -7.48 7.48 -4.30
C VAL A 42 -8.04 8.07 -5.59
N SER A 43 -9.23 8.69 -5.54
CA SER A 43 -9.84 9.31 -6.70
C SER A 43 -9.13 10.60 -7.16
N SER A 44 -8.40 11.26 -6.27
CA SER A 44 -7.67 12.50 -6.56
C SER A 44 -6.24 12.27 -7.08
N CYS A 45 -5.70 11.05 -6.96
CA CYS A 45 -4.29 10.77 -7.22
C CYS A 45 -4.07 9.85 -8.42
N GLU A 46 -2.95 10.07 -9.12
CA GLU A 46 -2.43 9.12 -10.10
C GLU A 46 -1.71 7.93 -9.43
N LEU A 47 -1.33 6.91 -10.22
CA LEU A 47 -0.68 5.70 -9.70
C LEU A 47 0.65 5.98 -8.97
N LYS A 48 1.46 6.92 -9.44
CA LYS A 48 2.75 7.30 -8.81
C LYS A 48 2.52 7.83 -7.39
N GLU A 49 1.60 8.79 -7.26
CA GLU A 49 1.27 9.39 -5.97
C GLU A 49 0.58 8.41 -5.02
N LEU A 50 -0.29 7.54 -5.55
CA LEU A 50 -0.94 6.51 -4.75
C LEU A 50 0.10 5.59 -4.10
N VAL A 51 1.12 5.14 -4.84
CA VAL A 51 2.20 4.31 -4.28
C VAL A 51 2.98 5.07 -3.21
N ASN A 52 3.27 6.35 -3.41
CA ASN A 52 3.97 7.18 -2.41
C ASN A 52 3.17 7.34 -1.10
N LYS A 53 1.83 7.32 -1.15
CA LYS A 53 0.98 7.29 0.06
C LYS A 53 0.91 5.90 0.72
N LEU A 54 1.05 4.84 -0.06
CA LEU A 54 0.98 3.45 0.42
C LEU A 54 2.25 3.00 1.16
N ILE A 55 3.43 3.49 0.78
CA ILE A 55 4.71 3.14 1.44
C ILE A 55 4.70 3.49 2.94
N PRO A 56 4.35 4.72 3.35
CA PRO A 56 4.19 5.07 4.76
C PRO A 56 2.81 4.72 5.34
N ASP A 57 1.90 4.14 4.54
CA ASP A 57 0.50 3.83 4.89
C ASP A 57 -0.29 5.01 5.52
N THR A 58 -0.12 6.22 4.98
CA THR A 58 -0.77 7.44 5.51
C THR A 58 -2.29 7.38 5.49
N ILE A 59 -2.85 6.67 4.50
CA ILE A 59 -4.30 6.46 4.38
C ILE A 59 -4.83 5.65 5.56
N ALA A 60 -4.09 4.65 6.04
CA ALA A 60 -4.50 3.85 7.19
C ALA A 60 -4.48 4.67 8.49
N ASP A 61 -3.49 5.54 8.66
CA ASP A 61 -3.41 6.45 9.80
C ASP A 61 -4.57 7.44 9.84
N ASP A 62 -4.97 7.99 8.69
CA ASP A 62 -6.12 8.90 8.59
C ASP A 62 -7.44 8.18 8.91
N ILE A 63 -7.57 6.93 8.47
CA ILE A 63 -8.69 6.07 8.84
C ILE A 63 -8.72 5.86 10.36
N ARG A 64 -7.57 5.55 10.98
CA ARG A 64 -7.48 5.32 12.43
C ARG A 64 -7.94 6.55 13.20
N LYS A 65 -7.39 7.72 12.88
CA LYS A 65 -7.74 9.00 13.53
C LYS A 65 -9.22 9.33 13.38
N SER A 66 -9.78 9.18 12.17
CA SER A 66 -11.17 9.52 11.89
C SER A 66 -12.17 8.55 12.52
N CYS A 67 -11.79 7.26 12.62
CA CYS A 67 -12.64 6.21 13.21
C CYS A 67 -12.59 6.17 14.73
N ASN A 68 -11.55 6.72 15.38
CA ASN A 68 -11.44 6.80 16.85
C ASN A 68 -12.64 7.50 17.51
N SER A 69 -13.32 8.41 16.80
CA SER A 69 -14.57 9.04 17.25
C SER A 69 -15.75 8.06 17.44
N VAL A 70 -15.73 6.92 16.76
CA VAL A 70 -16.81 5.91 16.79
C VAL A 70 -16.45 4.75 17.70
N TYR A 71 -15.25 4.21 17.52
CA TYR A 71 -14.67 3.15 18.33
C TYR A 71 -13.14 3.16 18.15
N PRO A 72 -12.35 2.96 19.21
CA PRO A 72 -10.89 2.94 19.09
C PRO A 72 -10.43 1.74 18.24
N LEU A 73 -9.59 2.00 17.25
CA LEU A 73 -9.03 0.99 16.35
C LEU A 73 -7.52 0.90 16.49
N LYS A 74 -7.01 -0.33 16.41
CA LYS A 74 -5.58 -0.65 16.27
C LYS A 74 -5.34 -1.45 14.99
N ASP A 75 -4.08 -1.52 14.59
CA ASP A 75 -3.62 -2.37 13.49
C ASP A 75 -4.46 -2.17 12.22
N VAL A 76 -4.63 -0.90 11.82
CA VAL A 76 -5.33 -0.52 10.60
C VAL A 76 -4.32 -0.53 9.47
N TYR A 77 -4.62 -1.26 8.39
CA TYR A 77 -3.71 -1.41 7.26
C TYR A 77 -4.47 -1.51 5.94
N ILE A 78 -3.81 -1.08 4.86
CA ILE A 78 -4.22 -1.44 3.51
C ILE A 78 -3.70 -2.86 3.19
N ARG A 79 -4.58 -3.85 3.36
CA ARG A 79 -4.22 -5.27 3.22
C ARG A 79 -3.94 -5.70 1.78
N LYS A 80 -4.64 -5.12 0.80
CA LYS A 80 -4.47 -5.50 -0.61
C LYS A 80 -4.88 -4.38 -1.55
N VAL A 81 -4.09 -4.20 -2.60
CA VAL A 81 -4.40 -3.33 -3.73
C VAL A 81 -4.43 -4.18 -5.00
N LYS A 82 -5.55 -4.17 -5.74
CA LYS A 82 -5.72 -4.89 -7.02
C LYS A 82 -5.97 -3.90 -8.15
N VAL A 83 -5.16 -3.96 -9.20
CA VAL A 83 -5.43 -3.24 -10.45
C VAL A 83 -6.46 -4.05 -11.26
N LEU A 84 -7.64 -3.46 -11.51
CA LEU A 84 -8.72 -4.13 -12.24
C LEU A 84 -8.64 -3.88 -13.75
N LYS A 85 -8.33 -2.63 -14.12
CA LYS A 85 -8.14 -2.20 -15.50
C LYS A 85 -6.79 -1.49 -15.54
N LYS A 86 -5.94 -1.93 -16.47
CA LYS A 86 -4.69 -1.25 -16.79
C LYS A 86 -4.95 -0.26 -17.94
N PRO A 87 -4.34 0.93 -17.93
CA PRO A 87 -4.36 1.82 -19.08
C PRO A 87 -3.66 1.13 -20.27
N ARG A 88 -3.87 1.68 -21.48
CA ARG A 88 -3.10 1.24 -22.65
C ARG A 88 -1.61 1.43 -22.37
N PHE A 89 -0.81 0.45 -22.77
CA PHE A 89 0.61 0.50 -22.56
C PHE A 89 1.23 1.56 -23.48
N GLU A 90 1.93 2.52 -22.87
CA GLU A 90 2.65 3.58 -23.57
C GLU A 90 4.09 3.64 -23.04
N VAL A 91 5.05 3.51 -23.95
CA VAL A 91 6.48 3.42 -23.64
C VAL A 91 6.97 4.74 -23.02
N SER A 92 6.54 5.89 -23.54
CA SER A 92 6.92 7.20 -23.00
C SER A 92 6.54 7.37 -21.52
N LYS A 93 5.29 7.02 -21.16
CA LYS A 93 4.80 7.10 -19.77
C LYS A 93 5.51 6.12 -18.84
N LEU A 94 6.00 4.99 -19.37
CA LEU A 94 6.82 4.06 -18.61
C LEU A 94 8.23 4.62 -18.36
N LEU A 95 8.87 5.16 -19.40
CA LEU A 95 10.21 5.76 -19.29
C LEU A 95 10.22 6.96 -18.33
N GLU A 96 9.15 7.77 -18.29
CA GLU A 96 8.99 8.84 -17.30
C GLU A 96 8.96 8.31 -15.85
N LEU A 97 8.33 7.16 -15.61
CA LEU A 97 8.27 6.55 -14.28
C LEU A 97 9.60 5.91 -13.85
N HIS A 98 10.39 5.40 -14.81
CA HIS A 98 11.69 4.76 -14.54
C HIS A 98 12.88 5.72 -14.65
N GLY A 99 12.75 6.84 -15.35
CA GLY A 99 13.82 7.83 -15.56
C GLY A 99 14.17 8.67 -14.32
N ASP A 100 13.28 8.72 -13.33
CA ASP A 100 13.48 9.37 -12.04
C ASP A 100 14.24 8.50 -11.01
N ALA A 101 14.60 7.25 -11.35
CA ALA A 101 15.31 6.33 -10.45
C ALA A 101 16.76 6.76 -10.12
N GLY A 102 17.20 7.93 -10.59
CA GLY A 102 18.49 8.56 -10.26
C GLY A 102 18.47 9.54 -9.08
N LYS A 103 17.34 9.73 -8.39
CA LYS A 103 17.26 10.59 -7.18
C LYS A 103 16.70 9.85 -5.97
N VAL A 104 17.38 8.78 -5.56
CA VAL A 104 17.29 8.25 -4.19
C VAL A 104 18.72 8.16 -3.64
N SER A 105 19.03 9.10 -2.75
CA SER A 105 20.14 9.10 -1.78
C SER A 105 21.52 8.64 -2.27
N ASN A 106 22.39 9.62 -2.54
CA ASN A 106 23.82 9.49 -2.27
C ASN A 106 24.03 9.20 -0.78
N THR A 107 23.90 7.93 -0.39
CA THR A 107 24.70 7.34 0.67
C THR A 107 25.37 6.18 -0.03
N GLY A 108 26.65 6.38 -0.34
CA GLY A 108 27.43 5.47 -1.16
C GLY A 108 27.41 4.06 -0.58
N GLU A 109 27.19 3.10 -1.47
CA GLU A 109 28.01 1.90 -1.66
C GLU A 109 27.34 1.05 -2.75
N ASP A 110 28.00 1.07 -3.91
CA ASP A 110 28.08 0.01 -4.93
C ASP A 110 26.87 -0.91 -5.15
N LEU A 111 25.89 -0.45 -5.94
CA LEU A 111 24.95 -1.35 -6.61
C LEU A 111 24.62 -0.83 -8.01
N GLY A 112 25.41 -1.27 -9.00
CA GLY A 112 25.02 -1.16 -10.40
C GLY A 112 26.14 -1.01 -11.41
N ALA A 113 27.23 -1.78 -11.29
CA ALA A 113 28.08 -2.01 -12.45
C ALA A 113 27.24 -2.69 -13.53
N THR A 114 27.02 -2.01 -14.66
CA THR A 114 26.51 -2.62 -15.89
C THR A 114 27.52 -3.68 -16.29
N ALA A 115 27.22 -4.95 -16.01
CA ALA A 115 28.01 -6.05 -16.55
C ALA A 115 27.76 -6.10 -18.06
N ASP A 116 28.80 -5.80 -18.84
CA ASP A 116 28.84 -6.13 -20.27
C ASP A 116 28.75 -7.65 -20.39
N ARG A 117 27.55 -8.15 -20.69
CA ARG A 117 27.30 -9.56 -20.93
C ARG A 117 27.36 -9.79 -22.44
N PRO A 118 28.42 -10.41 -22.98
CA PRO A 118 28.48 -10.73 -24.41
C PRO A 118 27.38 -11.73 -24.80
N ASP A 119 26.83 -11.57 -26.01
CA ASP A 119 25.59 -12.17 -26.54
C ASP A 119 25.47 -13.72 -26.54
N ASN A 120 26.50 -14.44 -26.09
CA ASN A 120 26.61 -15.90 -26.26
C ASN A 120 26.64 -16.71 -24.94
N TYR A 121 26.09 -16.19 -23.84
CA TYR A 121 25.96 -17.00 -22.62
C TYR A 121 24.69 -17.85 -22.62
N GLU A 122 24.84 -19.13 -22.97
CA GLU A 122 23.85 -20.18 -22.81
C GLU A 122 23.97 -20.83 -21.42
N PRO A 123 22.90 -20.86 -20.60
CA PRO A 123 22.97 -21.43 -19.26
C PRO A 123 23.08 -22.96 -19.32
N PRO A 124 23.89 -23.59 -18.45
CA PRO A 124 24.04 -25.04 -18.42
C PRO A 124 22.73 -25.73 -18.00
N VAL A 125 22.37 -26.76 -18.73
CA VAL A 125 21.15 -27.56 -18.49
C VAL A 125 21.35 -28.36 -17.20
N GLN A 126 20.45 -28.19 -16.23
CA GLN A 126 20.47 -28.95 -14.98
C GLN A 126 20.11 -30.41 -15.27
N GLU A 127 21.01 -31.33 -14.92
CA GLU A 127 20.69 -32.76 -14.87
C GLU A 127 19.81 -33.01 -13.64
N ASN A 128 18.66 -33.66 -13.88
CA ASN A 128 17.72 -34.05 -12.83
C ASN A 128 18.35 -35.13 -11.95
N VAL A 129 18.28 -34.93 -10.63
CA VAL A 129 18.36 -35.99 -9.61
C VAL A 129 17.05 -36.04 -8.87
#